data_AF-A0A947AHL3-F1
#
_entry.id   AF-A0A947AHL3-F1
#
_cell.length_a   1.000
_cell.length_b   1.000
_cell.length_c   1.000
_cell.angle_alpha   90.00
_cell.angle_beta   90.00
_cell.angle_gamma   90.00
#
_symmetry.space_group_name_H-M   'P 1'
#
loop_
_entity.id
_entity.type
_entity.pdbx_description
1 polymer ?
#
loop_
_entity_poly.entity_id
_entity_poly.type
_entity_poly.pdbx_seq_one_letter_code
_entity_poly.pdbx_strand_id
1 'polypeptide(L)'
;PVPPRSERVPLIETDADEKMTLPRASLPLLDHQLRRTSFQQVELEFSEESAKQEACRCLRCDICIRCQRCVEICRDEMGIGALEFGYMDTDQPRPTDFRVTREKCISCGACAANCPNDAIRIEDRDDDRLLMLCGTVLNRQRLLPCRSCGTAVGTAVYLDYIRNKIGTIGQIIHDRQLCEACARKENARKSVGHVLNI
;
A
#
# COMPACT_ATOMS: atom_id res chain seq x y z
N PRO A 1 22.15 -27.07 15.13
CA PRO A 1 21.68 -26.79 13.75
C PRO A 1 20.52 -25.79 13.78
N VAL A 2 20.62 -24.68 13.05
CA VAL A 2 19.48 -23.76 12.87
C VAL A 2 18.43 -24.53 12.06
N PRO A 3 17.18 -24.67 12.54
CA PRO A 3 16.15 -25.37 11.78
C PRO A 3 15.98 -24.70 10.41
N PRO A 4 15.83 -25.48 9.32
CA PRO A 4 15.60 -24.90 8.01
C PRO A 4 14.36 -24.01 8.10
N ARG A 5 14.50 -22.77 7.60
CA ARG A 5 13.38 -21.83 7.55
C ARG A 5 12.27 -22.52 6.76
N SER A 6 11.09 -22.65 7.36
CA SER A 6 9.91 -23.14 6.66
C SER A 6 9.67 -22.32 5.40
N GLU A 7 9.02 -22.94 4.43
CA GLU A 7 8.60 -22.30 3.18
C GLU A 7 7.96 -20.94 3.44
N ARG A 8 8.27 -19.94 2.61
CA ARG A 8 7.63 -18.62 2.72
C ARG A 8 6.18 -18.74 2.29
N VAL A 9 5.27 -18.65 3.25
CA VAL A 9 3.84 -18.57 2.99
C VAL A 9 3.51 -17.23 2.33
N PRO A 10 2.68 -17.22 1.26
CA PRO A 10 2.17 -15.98 0.66
C PRO A 10 1.52 -15.05 1.68
N LEU A 11 1.53 -13.75 1.38
CA LEU A 11 0.82 -12.76 2.19
C LEU A 11 -0.69 -12.94 1.97
N ILE A 12 -1.46 -12.96 3.05
CA ILE A 12 -2.91 -12.86 2.96
C ILE A 12 -3.25 -11.38 2.79
N GLU A 13 -3.88 -11.03 1.67
CA GLU A 13 -4.32 -9.67 1.41
C GLU A 13 -5.53 -9.31 2.29
N THR A 14 -5.53 -8.12 2.87
CA THR A 14 -6.66 -7.55 3.62
C THR A 14 -6.64 -6.03 3.49
N ASP A 15 -7.80 -5.39 3.46
CA ASP A 15 -7.87 -3.93 3.39
C ASP A 15 -7.57 -3.28 4.74
N ALA A 16 -7.07 -2.05 4.73
CA ALA A 16 -6.81 -1.30 5.95
C ALA A 16 -8.04 -1.16 6.88
N ASP A 17 -9.26 -1.12 6.33
CA ASP A 17 -10.46 -1.03 7.18
C ASP A 17 -10.74 -2.35 7.90
N GLU A 18 -10.72 -3.45 7.16
CA GLU A 18 -10.85 -4.80 7.70
C GLU A 18 -9.75 -5.09 8.74
N LYS A 19 -8.49 -4.79 8.41
CA LYS A 19 -7.35 -4.95 9.33
C LYS A 19 -7.54 -4.24 10.68
N MET A 20 -8.16 -3.06 10.66
CA MET A 20 -8.36 -2.24 11.86
C MET A 20 -9.62 -2.61 12.65
N THR A 21 -10.59 -3.30 12.03
CA THR A 21 -11.88 -3.63 12.63
C THR A 21 -12.06 -5.11 12.95
N LEU A 22 -11.23 -5.99 12.38
CA LEU A 22 -11.28 -7.44 12.59
C LEU A 22 -11.14 -7.79 14.09
N PRO A 23 -12.19 -8.38 14.71
CA PRO A 23 -12.13 -8.79 16.09
C PRO A 23 -11.24 -10.02 16.25
N ARG A 24 -10.79 -10.27 17.49
CA ARG A 24 -10.13 -11.54 17.80
C ARG A 24 -11.09 -12.70 17.57
N ALA A 25 -10.65 -13.71 16.84
CA ALA A 25 -11.44 -14.92 16.67
C ALA A 25 -11.65 -15.60 18.02
N SER A 26 -12.90 -15.96 18.34
CA SER A 26 -13.21 -16.72 19.54
C SER A 26 -13.08 -18.21 19.25
N LEU A 27 -12.28 -18.91 20.05
CA LEU A 27 -12.19 -20.37 19.99
C LEU A 27 -13.57 -20.98 20.25
N PRO A 28 -14.11 -21.80 19.33
CA PRO A 28 -15.34 -22.52 19.59
C PRO A 28 -15.11 -23.45 20.78
N LEU A 29 -16.09 -23.57 21.65
CA LEU A 29 -15.99 -24.39 22.84
C LEU A 29 -17.09 -25.44 22.83
N LEU A 30 -16.78 -26.64 23.33
CA LEU A 30 -17.76 -27.73 23.49
C LEU A 30 -18.98 -27.26 24.30
N ASP A 31 -20.17 -27.82 24.14
CA ASP A 31 -21.30 -27.41 24.99
C ASP A 31 -21.00 -27.66 26.49
N HIS A 32 -21.46 -26.73 27.34
CA HIS A 32 -21.17 -26.75 28.78
C HIS A 32 -21.68 -28.01 29.50
N GLN A 33 -22.79 -28.63 29.06
CA GLN A 33 -23.29 -29.88 29.65
C GLN A 33 -22.33 -31.03 29.36
N LEU A 34 -21.84 -31.10 28.12
CA LEU A 34 -20.89 -32.12 27.68
C LEU A 34 -19.52 -31.93 28.34
N ARG A 35 -19.06 -30.68 28.53
CA ARG A 35 -17.82 -30.39 29.29
C ARG A 35 -17.87 -30.92 30.72
N ARG A 36 -19.05 -30.90 31.35
CA ARG A 36 -19.23 -31.35 32.74
C ARG A 36 -19.31 -32.86 32.90
N THR A 37 -19.66 -33.57 31.82
CA THR A 37 -20.04 -34.99 31.87
C THR A 37 -19.14 -35.88 31.02
N SER A 38 -18.14 -35.32 30.34
CA SER A 38 -17.21 -36.05 29.49
C SER A 38 -15.78 -35.52 29.61
N PHE A 39 -14.82 -36.30 29.10
CA PHE A 39 -13.41 -35.90 28.95
C PHE A 39 -13.08 -35.50 27.51
N GLN A 40 -14.09 -35.11 26.73
CA GLN A 40 -13.87 -34.61 25.37
C GLN A 40 -13.15 -33.26 25.39
N GLN A 41 -12.43 -32.95 24.30
CA GLN A 41 -11.72 -31.69 24.14
C GLN A 41 -12.68 -30.49 24.28
N VAL A 42 -12.33 -29.57 25.19
CA VAL A 42 -13.18 -28.42 25.54
C VAL A 42 -13.01 -27.27 24.54
N GLU A 43 -11.76 -26.88 24.26
CA GLU A 43 -11.43 -25.87 23.26
C GLU A 43 -11.34 -26.54 21.91
N LEU A 44 -12.32 -26.30 21.06
CA LEU A 44 -12.37 -26.86 19.73
C LEU A 44 -11.47 -26.05 18.79
N GLU A 45 -11.19 -26.63 17.63
CA GLU A 45 -10.33 -26.02 16.62
C GLU A 45 -11.04 -24.87 15.91
N PHE A 46 -10.26 -23.93 15.37
CA PHE A 46 -10.81 -22.94 14.44
C PHE A 46 -11.25 -23.63 13.14
N SER A 47 -12.34 -23.13 12.56
CA SER A 47 -12.58 -23.37 11.14
C SER A 47 -11.45 -22.72 10.32
N GLU A 48 -11.19 -23.24 9.12
CA GLU A 48 -10.19 -22.66 8.22
C GLU A 48 -10.45 -21.15 7.96
N GLU A 49 -11.72 -20.77 7.85
CA GLU A 49 -12.14 -19.38 7.67
C GLU A 49 -11.77 -18.51 8.88
N SER A 50 -12.13 -18.92 10.10
CA SER A 50 -11.79 -18.18 11.32
C SER A 50 -10.28 -18.12 11.55
N ALA A 51 -9.56 -19.19 11.22
CA ALA A 51 -8.10 -19.21 11.29
C ALA A 51 -7.47 -18.20 10.32
N LYS A 52 -7.98 -18.11 9.08
CA LYS A 52 -7.54 -17.10 8.11
C LYS A 52 -7.85 -15.68 8.56
N GLN A 53 -9.04 -15.43 9.11
CA GLN A 53 -9.42 -14.11 9.65
C GLN A 53 -8.52 -13.68 10.82
N GLU A 54 -8.20 -14.59 11.75
CA GLU A 54 -7.26 -14.29 12.83
C GLU A 54 -5.84 -14.05 12.28
N ALA A 55 -5.41 -14.82 11.28
CA ALA A 55 -4.13 -14.60 10.60
C ALA A 55 -4.05 -13.23 9.90
N CYS A 56 -5.15 -12.73 9.33
CA CYS A 56 -5.23 -11.39 8.74
C CYS A 56 -4.91 -10.28 9.76
N ARG A 57 -5.07 -10.51 11.07
CA ARG A 57 -4.73 -9.52 12.11
C ARG A 57 -3.21 -9.39 12.34
N CYS A 58 -2.41 -10.36 11.89
CA CYS A 58 -0.96 -10.35 12.05
C CYS A 58 -0.30 -9.17 11.30
N LEU A 59 0.63 -8.47 11.95
CA LEU A 59 1.41 -7.38 11.35
C LEU A 59 2.62 -7.84 10.53
N ARG A 60 2.90 -9.14 10.49
CA ARG A 60 4.05 -9.75 9.79
C ARG A 60 5.40 -9.10 10.16
N CYS A 61 5.69 -9.08 11.46
CA CYS A 61 7.00 -8.64 11.98
C CYS A 61 8.16 -9.56 11.55
N ASP A 62 7.86 -10.72 10.96
CA ASP A 62 8.82 -11.58 10.27
C ASP A 62 9.34 -10.97 8.95
N ILE A 63 8.65 -9.94 8.42
CA ILE A 63 9.05 -9.16 7.24
C ILE A 63 9.39 -7.72 7.65
N CYS A 64 8.50 -7.01 8.33
CA CYS A 64 8.78 -5.63 8.71
C CYS A 64 9.72 -5.56 9.92
N ILE A 65 10.95 -5.10 9.70
CA ILE A 65 11.96 -4.89 10.76
C ILE A 65 11.80 -3.56 11.52
N ARG A 66 10.70 -2.83 11.28
CA ARG A 66 10.39 -1.54 11.94
C ARG A 66 11.50 -0.48 11.86
N CYS A 67 12.25 -0.45 10.77
CA CYS A 67 13.33 0.54 10.56
C CYS A 67 12.85 1.97 10.31
N GLN A 68 11.54 2.23 10.23
CA GLN A 68 10.90 3.54 10.01
C GLN A 68 11.26 4.29 8.72
N ARG A 69 12.14 3.76 7.86
CA ARG A 69 12.57 4.40 6.61
C ARG A 69 11.42 4.83 5.69
N CYS A 70 10.37 4.01 5.61
CA CYS A 70 9.18 4.32 4.83
C CYS A 70 8.43 5.56 5.35
N VAL A 71 8.33 5.71 6.68
CA VAL A 71 7.69 6.85 7.35
C VAL A 71 8.53 8.11 7.15
N GLU A 72 9.84 8.02 7.38
CA GLU A 72 10.80 9.13 7.19
C GLU A 72 10.72 9.70 5.78
N ILE A 73 10.83 8.85 4.75
CA ILE A 73 10.80 9.33 3.35
C ILE A 73 9.45 9.93 2.99
N CYS A 74 8.36 9.35 3.48
CA CYS A 74 7.02 9.88 3.22
C CYS A 74 6.82 11.28 3.83
N ARG A 75 7.37 11.51 5.03
CA ARG A 75 7.23 12.78 5.76
C ARG A 75 8.28 13.80 5.32
N ASP A 76 9.55 13.43 5.33
CA ASP A 76 10.68 14.36 5.27
C ASP A 76 11.10 14.66 3.81
N GLU A 77 11.14 13.63 2.95
CA GLU A 77 11.55 13.81 1.54
C GLU A 77 10.36 14.17 0.64
N MET A 78 9.24 13.49 0.81
CA MET A 78 8.04 13.72 0.01
C MET A 78 7.15 14.84 0.57
N GLY A 79 7.26 15.16 1.86
CA GLY A 79 6.43 16.21 2.49
C GLY A 79 4.97 15.84 2.67
N ILE A 80 4.62 14.53 2.65
CA ILE A 80 3.22 14.06 2.66
C ILE A 80 2.80 13.59 4.06
N GLY A 81 3.66 12.80 4.73
CA GLY A 81 3.36 12.26 6.06
C GLY A 81 2.12 11.34 6.10
N ALA A 82 1.93 10.50 5.06
CA ALA A 82 0.78 9.60 4.98
C ALA A 82 0.89 8.32 5.82
N LEU A 83 2.09 7.96 6.29
CA LEU A 83 2.34 6.71 7.01
C LEU A 83 2.48 6.99 8.50
N GLU A 84 1.46 6.63 9.28
CA GLU A 84 1.39 6.86 10.73
C GLU A 84 1.36 5.52 11.48
N PHE A 85 2.50 4.84 11.53
CA PHE A 85 2.64 3.54 12.19
C PHE A 85 3.05 3.71 13.65
N GLY A 86 2.10 4.04 14.51
CA GLY A 86 2.32 4.30 15.92
C GLY A 86 2.97 3.15 16.72
N TYR A 87 2.91 1.90 16.24
CA TYR A 87 3.61 0.76 16.85
C TYR A 87 5.12 0.72 16.54
N MET A 88 5.62 1.55 15.62
CA MET A 88 7.04 1.53 15.24
C MET A 88 7.92 2.28 16.23
N ASP A 89 7.40 3.33 16.86
CA ASP A 89 8.06 4.09 17.91
C ASP A 89 7.96 3.32 19.25
N THR A 90 9.10 2.88 19.78
CA THR A 90 9.18 2.19 21.08
C THR A 90 9.13 3.14 22.26
N ASP A 91 9.56 4.38 22.07
CA ASP A 91 9.74 5.35 23.15
C ASP A 91 8.43 6.11 23.40
N GLN A 92 7.68 6.38 22.34
CA GLN A 92 6.38 7.04 22.37
C GLN A 92 5.36 6.31 21.50
N PRO A 93 4.92 5.10 21.91
CA PRO A 93 3.96 4.33 21.14
C PRO A 93 2.63 5.08 21.03
N ARG A 94 2.10 5.15 19.81
CA ARG A 94 0.79 5.73 19.52
C ARG A 94 -0.14 4.68 18.93
N PRO A 95 -1.47 4.87 19.03
CA PRO A 95 -2.40 4.05 18.28
C PRO A 95 -2.05 4.11 16.79
N THR A 96 -2.05 2.96 16.14
CA THR A 96 -1.89 2.88 14.68
C THR A 96 -3.26 2.80 14.05
N ASP A 97 -3.51 3.58 13.02
CA ASP A 97 -4.69 3.46 12.19
C ASP A 97 -4.28 3.47 10.71
N PHE A 98 -4.37 2.30 10.07
CA PHE A 98 -4.01 2.15 8.66
C PHE A 98 -4.94 2.92 7.72
N ARG A 99 -6.14 3.32 8.18
CA ARG A 99 -7.10 4.06 7.35
C ARG A 99 -6.62 5.48 7.05
N VAL A 100 -5.79 6.07 7.92
CA VAL A 100 -5.20 7.41 7.70
C VAL A 100 -4.37 7.47 6.41
N THR A 101 -3.67 6.38 6.08
CA THR A 101 -2.87 6.32 4.86
C THR A 101 -3.73 6.46 3.60
N ARG A 102 -4.97 5.95 3.61
CA ARG A 102 -5.89 6.06 2.48
C ARG A 102 -6.19 7.52 2.11
N GLU A 103 -6.27 8.40 3.09
CA GLU A 103 -6.64 9.80 2.90
C GLU A 103 -5.49 10.67 2.39
N LYS A 104 -4.27 10.41 2.90
CA LYS A 104 -3.10 11.26 2.65
C LYS A 104 -2.18 10.74 1.55
N CYS A 105 -2.20 9.43 1.28
CA CYS A 105 -1.22 8.82 0.38
C CYS A 105 -1.45 9.26 -1.06
N ILE A 106 -0.40 9.81 -1.66
CA ILE A 106 -0.39 10.24 -3.07
C ILE A 106 0.09 9.15 -4.04
N SER A 107 0.25 7.91 -3.57
CA SER A 107 0.71 6.74 -4.36
C SER A 107 1.99 6.96 -5.20
N CYS A 108 2.94 7.74 -4.65
CA CYS A 108 4.22 8.05 -5.31
C CYS A 108 5.24 6.89 -5.30
N GLY A 109 5.06 5.88 -4.44
CA GLY A 109 5.95 4.72 -4.35
C GLY A 109 7.30 4.96 -3.66
N ALA A 110 7.59 6.17 -3.17
CA ALA A 110 8.88 6.47 -2.53
C ALA A 110 9.17 5.58 -1.30
N CYS A 111 8.14 5.26 -0.51
CA CYS A 111 8.26 4.34 0.63
C CYS A 111 8.59 2.91 0.20
N ALA A 112 7.95 2.40 -0.85
CA ALA A 112 8.20 1.07 -1.40
C ALA A 112 9.62 0.97 -1.97
N ALA A 113 10.06 1.97 -2.73
CA ALA A 113 11.40 2.01 -3.33
C ALA A 113 12.55 2.02 -2.32
N ASN A 114 12.27 2.34 -1.05
CA ASN A 114 13.27 2.47 0.00
C ASN A 114 13.06 1.47 1.16
N CYS A 115 12.18 0.49 0.98
CA CYS A 115 12.01 -0.55 1.99
C CYS A 115 13.11 -1.61 1.82
N PRO A 116 14.00 -1.81 2.82
CA PRO A 116 15.13 -2.74 2.68
C PRO A 116 14.72 -4.22 2.69
N ASN A 117 13.48 -4.53 3.08
CA ASN A 117 13.00 -5.91 3.19
C ASN A 117 11.68 -6.15 2.43
N ASP A 118 11.33 -5.24 1.51
CA ASP A 118 10.09 -5.28 0.72
C ASP A 118 8.81 -5.47 1.55
N ALA A 119 8.81 -4.96 2.77
CA ALA A 119 7.67 -5.02 3.68
C ALA A 119 6.53 -4.10 3.19
N ILE A 120 6.87 -2.96 2.59
CA ILE A 120 5.93 -2.08 1.91
C ILE A 120 6.20 -2.11 0.42
N ARG A 121 5.15 -2.32 -0.39
CA ARG A 121 5.23 -2.52 -1.84
C ARG A 121 4.19 -1.66 -2.55
N ILE A 122 4.48 -1.32 -3.79
CA ILE A 122 3.55 -0.66 -4.68
C ILE A 122 3.39 -1.48 -5.95
N GLU A 123 2.15 -1.77 -6.33
CA GLU A 123 1.84 -2.64 -7.47
C GLU A 123 0.65 -2.06 -8.23
N ASP A 124 0.72 -2.12 -9.56
CA ASP A 124 -0.38 -1.70 -10.44
C ASP A 124 -1.15 -2.98 -10.86
N ARG A 125 -2.43 -3.07 -10.46
CA ARG A 125 -3.33 -4.21 -10.70
C ARG A 125 -4.73 -3.70 -11.08
N ASP A 126 -5.30 -4.21 -12.17
CA ASP A 126 -6.67 -3.88 -12.62
C ASP A 126 -6.94 -2.36 -12.78
N ASP A 127 -5.99 -1.65 -13.40
CA ASP A 127 -5.93 -0.18 -13.52
C ASP A 127 -5.89 0.60 -12.19
N ASP A 128 -5.67 -0.07 -11.06
CA ASP A 128 -5.45 0.57 -9.77
C ASP A 128 -4.00 0.44 -9.35
N ARG A 129 -3.48 1.47 -8.69
CA ARG A 129 -2.22 1.44 -7.95
C ARG A 129 -2.48 1.12 -6.49
N LEU A 130 -1.93 0.02 -6.02
CA LEU A 130 -2.07 -0.50 -4.66
C LEU A 130 -0.79 -0.23 -3.88
N LEU A 131 -0.92 0.41 -2.72
CA LEU A 131 0.15 0.46 -1.72
C LEU A 131 -0.14 -0.55 -0.62
N MET A 132 0.76 -1.49 -0.40
CA MET A 132 0.57 -2.61 0.53
C MET A 132 1.68 -2.67 1.57
N LEU A 133 1.35 -2.84 2.84
CA LEU A 133 2.29 -3.16 3.91
C LEU A 133 2.02 -4.57 4.41
N CYS A 134 2.92 -5.49 4.12
CA CYS A 134 2.84 -6.88 4.56
C CYS A 134 1.47 -7.56 4.26
N GLY A 135 0.94 -7.32 3.06
CA GLY A 135 -0.37 -7.83 2.63
C GLY A 135 -1.55 -6.93 3.01
N THR A 136 -1.37 -5.96 3.91
CA THR A 136 -2.44 -4.99 4.20
C THR A 136 -2.45 -3.90 3.14
N VAL A 137 -3.55 -3.78 2.38
CA VAL A 137 -3.76 -2.72 1.38
C VAL A 137 -4.04 -1.40 2.13
N LEU A 138 -3.06 -0.50 2.10
CA LEU A 138 -3.12 0.80 2.77
C LEU A 138 -3.82 1.86 1.92
N ASN A 139 -3.65 1.79 0.60
CA ASN A 139 -4.29 2.72 -0.33
C ASN A 139 -4.48 2.06 -1.70
N ARG A 140 -5.56 2.44 -2.39
CA ARG A 140 -5.90 2.04 -3.76
C ARG A 140 -6.30 3.29 -4.52
N GLN A 141 -5.61 3.57 -5.63
CA GLN A 141 -5.90 4.75 -6.45
C GLN A 141 -5.93 4.40 -7.93
N ARG A 142 -6.99 4.85 -8.61
CA ARG A 142 -7.18 4.63 -10.05
C ARG A 142 -6.05 5.27 -10.85
N LEU A 143 -5.47 4.49 -11.76
CA LEU A 143 -4.52 4.98 -12.75
C LEU A 143 -5.26 5.71 -13.87
N LEU A 144 -4.73 6.88 -14.22
CA LEU A 144 -5.21 7.64 -15.36
C LEU A 144 -4.56 7.12 -16.65
N PRO A 145 -5.36 6.77 -17.67
CA PRO A 145 -4.84 6.34 -18.95
C PRO A 145 -4.31 7.53 -19.75
N CYS A 146 -3.33 7.30 -20.60
CA CYS A 146 -2.85 8.27 -21.58
C CYS A 146 -3.96 8.58 -22.59
N ARG A 147 -4.31 9.86 -22.77
CA ARG A 147 -5.35 10.29 -23.73
C ARG A 147 -5.05 9.90 -25.19
N SER A 148 -3.78 9.64 -25.53
CA SER A 148 -3.38 9.28 -26.90
C SER A 148 -3.21 7.78 -27.14
N CYS A 149 -2.78 6.99 -26.15
CA CYS A 149 -2.44 5.58 -26.36
C CYS A 149 -3.02 4.63 -25.31
N GLY A 150 -3.75 5.14 -24.32
CA GLY A 150 -4.36 4.33 -23.26
C GLY A 150 -3.42 3.86 -22.15
N THR A 151 -2.10 3.88 -22.34
CA THR A 151 -1.12 3.44 -21.33
C THR A 151 -1.26 4.20 -20.01
N ALA A 152 -1.19 3.51 -18.87
CA ALA A 152 -1.24 4.12 -17.55
C ALA A 152 -0.12 5.17 -17.37
N VAL A 153 -0.49 6.36 -16.89
CA VAL A 153 0.44 7.47 -16.66
C VAL A 153 0.77 7.63 -15.17
N GLY A 154 -0.22 7.44 -14.31
CA GLY A 154 -0.13 7.63 -12.87
C GLY A 154 -1.49 7.96 -12.27
N THR A 155 -1.54 8.19 -10.97
CA THR A 155 -2.78 8.56 -10.27
C THR A 155 -3.03 10.06 -10.35
N ALA A 156 -4.29 10.49 -10.28
CA ALA A 156 -4.64 11.92 -10.33
C ALA A 156 -3.88 12.73 -9.26
N VAL A 157 -3.89 12.23 -8.03
CA VAL A 157 -3.25 12.89 -6.87
C VAL A 157 -1.72 13.00 -7.06
N TYR A 158 -1.08 11.95 -7.58
CA TYR A 158 0.35 11.99 -7.86
C TYR A 158 0.70 13.03 -8.94
N LEU A 159 -0.07 13.06 -10.03
CA LEU A 159 0.16 14.01 -11.11
C LEU A 159 -0.04 15.46 -10.63
N ASP A 160 -1.03 15.71 -9.79
CA ASP A 160 -1.27 17.02 -9.17
C ASP A 160 -0.11 17.45 -8.28
N TYR A 161 0.42 16.54 -7.47
CA TYR A 161 1.62 16.79 -6.66
C TYR A 161 2.81 17.18 -7.52
N ILE A 162 3.08 16.45 -8.60
CA ILE A 162 4.19 16.74 -9.52
C ILE A 162 3.99 18.11 -10.21
N ARG A 163 2.76 18.42 -10.64
CA ARG A 163 2.43 19.74 -11.24
C ARG A 163 2.76 20.89 -10.29
N ASN A 164 2.39 20.75 -9.02
CA ASN A 164 2.64 21.79 -8.01
C ASN A 164 4.14 21.91 -7.66
N LYS A 165 4.89 20.80 -7.66
CA LYS A 165 6.31 20.79 -7.27
C LYS A 165 7.26 21.32 -8.35
N ILE A 166 6.91 21.21 -9.63
CA ILE A 166 7.79 21.62 -10.76
C ILE A 166 7.67 23.13 -11.11
N GLY A 167 6.66 23.85 -10.60
CA GLY A 167 6.53 25.30 -10.76
C GLY A 167 6.45 25.80 -12.23
N THR A 168 6.94 27.02 -12.48
CA THR A 168 6.79 27.77 -13.75
C THR A 168 7.57 27.20 -14.94
N ILE A 169 8.61 26.37 -14.72
CA ILE A 169 9.33 25.66 -15.78
C ILE A 169 8.43 24.59 -16.43
N GLY A 170 7.41 24.11 -15.70
CA GLY A 170 6.39 23.18 -16.17
C GLY A 170 5.26 23.80 -17.00
N GLN A 171 5.21 25.14 -17.16
CA GLN A 171 4.17 25.80 -17.97
C GLN A 171 4.22 25.43 -19.46
N ILE A 172 5.30 24.80 -19.94
CA ILE A 172 5.41 24.29 -21.32
C ILE A 172 4.83 22.85 -21.42
N ILE A 173 4.61 22.17 -20.29
CA ILE A 173 3.99 20.85 -20.16
C ILE A 173 2.55 21.01 -19.67
N HIS A 174 1.86 22.08 -20.10
CA HIS A 174 0.48 22.30 -19.71
C HIS A 174 -0.44 21.26 -20.37
N ASP A 175 -1.17 20.55 -19.51
CA ASP A 175 -2.47 19.96 -19.80
C ASP A 175 -2.53 18.61 -20.55
N ARG A 176 -1.53 17.77 -20.37
CA ARG A 176 -1.47 16.48 -21.07
C ARG A 176 -1.37 15.32 -20.09
N GLN A 177 -2.53 14.72 -19.83
CA GLN A 177 -2.64 13.34 -19.35
C GLN A 177 -2.12 12.39 -20.45
N LEU A 178 -0.81 12.44 -20.67
CA LEU A 178 -0.09 11.67 -21.68
C LEU A 178 1.07 10.95 -21.03
N CYS A 179 1.36 9.75 -21.52
CA CYS A 179 2.59 9.06 -21.18
C CYS A 179 3.80 9.79 -21.79
N GLU A 180 4.98 9.52 -21.25
CA GLU A 180 6.23 10.15 -21.67
C GLU A 180 6.46 10.04 -23.20
N ALA A 181 6.20 8.86 -23.77
CA ALA A 181 6.36 8.62 -25.20
C ALA A 181 5.41 9.48 -26.06
N CYS A 182 4.14 9.62 -25.66
CA CYS A 182 3.18 10.44 -26.38
C CYS A 182 3.45 11.93 -26.21
N ALA A 183 3.86 12.36 -25.01
CA ALA A 183 4.26 13.73 -24.73
C ALA A 183 5.46 14.16 -25.60
N ARG A 184 6.50 13.31 -25.71
CA ARG A 184 7.65 13.57 -26.60
C ARG A 184 7.24 13.69 -28.07
N LYS A 185 6.39 12.77 -28.57
CA LYS A 185 5.90 12.80 -29.95
C LYS A 185 5.13 14.08 -30.27
N GLU A 186 4.28 14.52 -29.35
CA GLU A 186 3.46 15.71 -29.55
C GLU A 186 4.26 17.01 -29.46
N ASN A 187 5.27 17.07 -28.58
CA ASN A 187 6.20 18.19 -28.51
C ASN A 187 7.05 18.30 -29.78
N ALA A 188 7.54 17.18 -30.32
CA ALA A 188 8.26 17.16 -31.59
C ALA A 188 7.42 17.74 -32.75
N ARG A 189 6.11 17.40 -32.82
CA ARG A 189 5.19 17.97 -33.82
C ARG A 189 5.04 19.49 -33.67
N LYS A 190 4.91 20.01 -32.44
CA LYS A 190 4.81 21.45 -32.16
C LYS A 190 6.09 22.19 -32.55
N SER A 191 7.26 21.66 -32.22
CA SER A 191 8.55 22.26 -32.58
C SER A 191 8.75 22.32 -34.10
N VAL A 192 8.39 21.28 -34.84
CA VAL A 192 8.47 21.27 -36.32
C VAL A 192 7.47 22.24 -36.96
N GLY A 193 6.23 22.33 -36.42
CA GLY A 193 5.23 23.30 -36.89
C GLY A 193 5.60 24.77 -36.64
N HIS A 194 6.47 25.04 -35.67
CA HIS A 194 7.01 26.39 -35.44
C HIS A 194 8.15 26.74 -36.42
N VAL A 195 8.90 25.74 -36.90
CA VAL A 195 9.99 25.92 -37.87
C VAL A 195 9.48 26.04 -39.32
N LEU A 196 8.31 25.49 -39.64
CA LEU A 196 7.69 25.55 -40.98
C LEU A 196 6.76 26.76 -41.20
N ASN A 197 6.58 27.63 -40.20
CA ASN A 197 5.84 28.89 -40.29
C ASN A 197 6.78 30.11 -40.22
N ILE A 198 7.95 30.00 -40.84
CA ILE A 198 8.79 31.13 -41.29
C ILE A 198 8.84 31.07 -42.82
#